data_AF-A0A965VC21-F1
#
_entry.id   AF-A0A965VC21-F1
#
_cell.length_a   1.000
_cell.length_b   1.000
_cell.length_c   1.000
_cell.angle_alpha   90.00
_cell.angle_beta   90.00
_cell.angle_gamma   90.00
#
_symmetry.space_group_name_H-M   'P 1'
#
loop_
_entity.id
_entity.type
_entity.pdbx_description
1 polymer ?
#
loop_
_entity_poly.entity_id
_entity_poly.type
_entity_poly.pdbx_seq_one_letter_code
_entity_poly.pdbx_strand_id
1 'polypeptide(L)'
;IQLKKGVALLLLVVLVALAAINLCSWLGLTGSLPPALAAKPVDVDLFFFPRFFEFMIFTDVFLLIVSLAYYERYEYVFRNAGFVISTVLLRVSLSTPKPYDLLLALTAMLYGVAVLGVFACYSAMPKRFDKQHGA
;
A
#
# COMPACT_ATOMS: atom_id res chain seq x y z
N ILE A 1 -1.75 22.11 8.32
CA ILE A 1 -1.10 20.94 8.98
C ILE A 1 -2.09 20.20 9.89
N GLN A 2 -2.89 20.89 10.71
CA GLN A 2 -3.89 20.24 11.59
C GLN A 2 -5.04 19.53 10.83
N LEU A 3 -5.50 20.11 9.71
CA LEU A 3 -6.61 19.55 8.89
C LEU A 3 -6.22 18.23 8.19
N LYS A 4 -5.00 18.15 7.64
CA LYS A 4 -4.46 16.90 7.07
C LYS A 4 -4.37 15.77 8.10
N LYS A 5 -4.02 16.11 9.35
CA LYS A 5 -3.95 15.17 10.48
C LYS A 5 -5.35 14.70 10.91
N GLY A 6 -6.33 15.62 10.94
CA GLY A 6 -7.72 15.31 11.31
C GLY A 6 -8.40 14.37 10.32
N VAL A 7 -8.22 14.59 9.01
CA VAL A 7 -8.80 13.72 7.97
C VAL A 7 -8.17 12.32 8.01
N ALA A 8 -6.85 12.21 8.18
CA ALA A 8 -6.17 10.93 8.31
C ALA A 8 -6.63 10.17 9.58
N LEU A 9 -6.82 10.87 10.70
CA LEU A 9 -7.30 10.29 11.95
C LEU A 9 -8.76 9.81 11.83
N LEU A 10 -9.63 10.61 11.21
CA LEU A 10 -11.02 10.23 10.97
C LEU A 10 -11.12 9.00 10.07
N LEU A 11 -10.34 8.98 8.98
CA LEU A 11 -10.26 7.83 8.08
C LEU A 11 -9.77 6.57 8.80
N LEU A 12 -8.75 6.70 9.65
CA LEU A 12 -8.23 5.60 10.45
C LEU A 12 -9.30 5.03 11.40
N VAL A 13 -10.02 5.90 12.11
CA VAL A 13 -11.10 5.48 13.03
C VAL A 13 -12.19 4.73 12.30
N VAL A 14 -12.64 5.24 11.14
CA VAL A 14 -13.66 4.58 10.31
C VAL A 14 -13.17 3.21 9.83
N LEU A 15 -11.93 3.12 9.37
CA LEU A 15 -11.35 1.87 8.88
C LEU A 15 -11.22 0.82 9.99
N VAL A 16 -10.75 1.21 11.19
CA VAL A 16 -10.62 0.31 12.34
C VAL A 16 -11.99 -0.18 12.81
N ALA A 17 -13.00 0.70 12.85
CA ALA A 17 -14.35 0.32 13.22
C ALA A 17 -14.94 -0.71 12.23
N LEU A 18 -14.79 -0.48 10.93
CA LEU A 18 -15.26 -1.41 9.88
C LEU A 18 -14.52 -2.74 9.90
N ALA A 19 -13.20 -2.71 10.12
CA ALA A 19 -12.38 -3.91 10.24
C ALA A 19 -12.80 -4.74 11.47
N ALA A 20 -13.06 -4.09 12.60
CA ALA A 20 -13.56 -4.76 13.80
C ALA A 20 -14.93 -5.40 13.57
N ILE A 21 -15.86 -4.70 12.89
CA ILE A 21 -17.20 -5.24 12.56
C ILE A 21 -17.07 -6.47 11.65
N ASN A 22 -16.26 -6.39 10.58
CA ASN A 22 -16.03 -7.51 9.66
C ASN A 22 -15.30 -8.68 10.32
N LEU A 23 -14.39 -8.40 11.24
CA LEU A 23 -13.69 -9.44 11.99
C LEU A 23 -14.65 -10.14 12.96
N CYS A 24 -15.49 -9.39 13.68
CA CYS A 24 -16.54 -9.92 14.54
C CYS A 24 -17.58 -10.74 13.75
N SER A 25 -17.92 -10.32 12.54
CA SER A 25 -18.84 -11.09 11.68
C SER A 25 -18.20 -12.38 11.15
N TRP A 26 -16.94 -12.35 10.73
CA TRP A 26 -16.18 -13.54 10.34
C TRP A 26 -15.99 -14.53 11.49
N LEU A 27 -15.76 -14.02 12.71
CA LEU A 27 -15.71 -14.80 13.95
C LEU A 27 -17.08 -15.39 14.36
N GLY A 28 -18.17 -15.05 13.66
CA GLY A 28 -19.52 -15.53 13.97
C GLY A 28 -20.16 -14.87 15.19
N LEU A 29 -19.52 -13.86 15.80
CA LEU A 29 -20.04 -13.14 16.98
C LEU A 29 -21.29 -12.33 16.67
N THR A 30 -21.51 -11.95 15.41
CA THR A 30 -22.73 -11.24 14.97
C THR A 30 -23.88 -12.18 14.64
N GLY A 31 -23.62 -13.48 14.47
CA GLY A 31 -24.65 -14.49 14.16
C GLY A 31 -25.51 -14.88 15.36
N SER A 32 -25.07 -14.58 16.59
CA SER A 32 -25.76 -14.90 17.84
C SER A 32 -26.57 -13.73 18.44
N LEU A 33 -26.58 -12.54 17.81
CA LEU A 33 -27.36 -11.40 18.28
C LEU A 33 -28.78 -11.37 17.69
N PRO A 34 -29.79 -10.93 18.47
CA PRO A 34 -31.16 -10.78 17.97
C PRO A 34 -31.22 -9.84 16.76
N PRO A 35 -32.03 -10.13 15.73
CA PRO A 35 -32.16 -9.33 14.51
C PRO A 35 -32.67 -7.88 14.75
N ALA A 36 -33.11 -7.55 15.98
CA ALA A 36 -33.47 -6.19 16.39
C ALA A 36 -32.26 -5.30 16.71
N LEU A 37 -31.09 -5.88 17.06
CA LEU A 37 -29.81 -5.16 17.23
C LEU A 37 -28.86 -5.35 16.03
N ALA A 38 -29.18 -6.27 15.12
CA ALA A 38 -28.48 -6.41 13.86
C ALA A 38 -28.83 -5.21 12.98
N ALA A 39 -28.10 -4.11 13.14
CA ALA A 39 -28.08 -3.05 12.15
C ALA A 39 -27.86 -3.71 10.79
N LYS A 40 -28.80 -3.52 9.85
CA LYS A 40 -28.65 -4.00 8.48
C LYS A 40 -27.24 -3.61 8.03
N PRO A 41 -26.39 -4.57 7.65
CA PRO A 41 -25.07 -4.25 7.15
C PRO A 41 -25.26 -3.22 6.04
N VAL A 42 -24.77 -2.01 6.25
CA VAL A 42 -24.63 -1.07 5.14
C VAL A 42 -23.66 -1.77 4.20
N ASP A 43 -24.09 -2.06 2.98
CA ASP A 43 -23.28 -2.72 1.95
C ASP A 43 -22.17 -1.75 1.49
N VAL A 44 -21.21 -1.49 2.39
CA VAL A 44 -20.03 -0.64 2.17
C VAL A 44 -19.14 -1.22 1.06
N ASP A 45 -19.22 -2.52 0.84
CA ASP A 45 -18.52 -3.24 -0.23
C ASP A 45 -18.89 -2.71 -1.62
N LEU A 46 -20.13 -2.25 -1.80
CA LEU A 46 -20.61 -1.78 -3.11
C LEU A 46 -20.19 -0.35 -3.43
N PHE A 47 -19.96 0.50 -2.42
CA PHE A 47 -19.76 1.94 -2.63
C PHE A 47 -18.46 2.50 -2.06
N PHE A 48 -18.08 2.08 -0.86
CA PHE A 48 -16.93 2.65 -0.16
C PHE A 48 -15.61 2.06 -0.66
N PHE A 49 -15.50 0.73 -0.71
CA PHE A 49 -14.26 0.06 -1.07
C PHE A 49 -13.77 0.36 -2.49
N PRO A 50 -14.61 0.30 -3.55
CA PRO A 50 -14.17 0.64 -4.91
C PRO A 50 -13.66 2.09 -5.01
N ARG A 51 -14.39 3.04 -4.42
CA ARG A 51 -14.03 4.46 -4.45
C ARG A 51 -12.78 4.76 -3.63
N PHE A 52 -12.63 4.10 -2.47
CA PHE A 52 -11.44 4.23 -1.64
C PHE A 52 -10.22 3.69 -2.37
N PHE A 53 -10.33 2.53 -3.01
CA PHE A 53 -9.22 1.93 -3.74
C PHE A 53 -8.82 2.73 -4.99
N GLU A 54 -9.78 3.33 -5.67
CA GLU A 54 -9.53 4.26 -6.78
C GLU A 54 -8.72 5.49 -6.32
N PHE A 55 -9.13 6.16 -5.23
CA PHE A 55 -8.39 7.30 -4.66
C PHE A 55 -6.97 6.95 -4.22
N MET A 56 -6.79 5.73 -3.73
CA MET A 56 -5.53 5.20 -3.23
C MET A 56 -4.54 4.94 -4.36
N ILE A 57 -5.01 4.39 -5.50
CA ILE A 57 -4.21 4.27 -6.73
C ILE A 57 -3.81 5.66 -7.24
N PHE A 58 -4.72 6.64 -7.27
CA PHE A 58 -4.39 8.01 -7.66
C PHE A 58 -3.32 8.65 -6.76
N THR A 59 -3.41 8.45 -5.46
CA THR A 59 -2.43 8.97 -4.48
C THR A 59 -1.06 8.33 -4.70
N ASP A 60 -1.01 7.03 -4.98
CA ASP A 60 0.25 6.33 -5.19
C ASP A 60 0.90 6.70 -6.54
N VAL A 61 0.10 6.90 -7.61
CA VAL A 61 0.58 7.45 -8.89
C VAL A 61 1.09 8.88 -8.73
N PHE A 62 0.41 9.71 -7.93
CA PHE A 62 0.90 11.05 -7.61
C PHE A 62 2.25 11.00 -6.89
N LEU A 63 2.43 10.09 -5.91
CA LEU A 63 3.72 9.89 -5.25
C LEU A 63 4.81 9.42 -6.21
N LEU A 64 4.46 8.59 -7.20
CA LEU A 64 5.40 8.16 -8.25
C LEU A 64 5.87 9.33 -9.10
N ILE A 65 4.93 10.17 -9.58
CA ILE A 65 5.24 11.36 -10.37
C ILE A 65 6.11 12.34 -9.57
N VAL A 66 5.76 12.58 -8.30
CA VAL A 66 6.57 13.42 -7.39
C VAL A 66 7.97 12.81 -7.20
N SER A 67 8.09 11.49 -7.08
CA SER A 67 9.39 10.82 -6.98
C SER A 67 10.26 11.01 -8.22
N LEU A 68 9.66 11.09 -9.42
CA LEU A 68 10.37 11.36 -10.68
C LEU A 68 10.73 12.84 -10.84
N ALA A 69 9.90 13.74 -10.33
CA ALA A 69 10.08 15.19 -10.48
C ALA A 69 11.14 15.80 -9.53
N TYR A 70 11.42 15.18 -8.37
CA TYR A 70 12.17 15.82 -7.28
C TYR A 70 13.64 15.40 -7.10
N TYR A 71 14.20 14.46 -7.89
CA TYR A 71 15.54 13.92 -7.58
C TYR A 71 16.44 13.69 -8.80
N GLU A 72 17.68 14.23 -8.73
CA GLU A 72 18.71 14.14 -9.78
C GLU A 72 19.71 12.97 -9.62
N ARG A 73 19.74 12.26 -8.47
CA ARG A 73 20.60 11.07 -8.27
C ARG A 73 19.80 9.77 -8.47
N TYR A 74 19.97 9.17 -9.64
CA TYR A 74 19.26 7.97 -10.11
C TYR A 74 19.17 6.81 -9.11
N GLU A 75 20.22 6.54 -8.33
CA GLU A 75 20.29 5.34 -7.48
C GLU A 75 19.33 5.36 -6.28
N TYR A 76 19.17 6.53 -5.65
CA TYR A 76 18.23 6.68 -4.52
C TYR A 76 16.79 6.79 -5.01
N VAL A 77 16.59 7.33 -6.22
CA VAL A 77 15.29 7.39 -6.89
C VAL A 77 14.79 6.00 -7.23
N PHE A 78 15.65 5.14 -7.78
CA PHE A 78 15.26 3.80 -8.21
C PHE A 78 14.65 2.97 -7.07
N ARG A 79 15.25 3.01 -5.88
CA ARG A 79 14.72 2.29 -4.70
C ARG A 79 13.39 2.87 -4.23
N ASN A 80 13.31 4.19 -4.07
CA ASN A 80 12.10 4.85 -3.57
C ASN A 80 10.94 4.71 -4.57
N ALA A 81 11.19 4.92 -5.85
CA ALA A 81 10.22 4.72 -6.91
C ALA A 81 9.79 3.24 -7.00
N GLY A 82 10.73 2.30 -6.89
CA GLY A 82 10.42 0.87 -6.87
C GLY A 82 9.53 0.46 -5.69
N PHE A 83 9.71 1.04 -4.50
CA PHE A 83 8.79 0.80 -3.38
C PHE A 83 7.42 1.43 -3.60
N VAL A 84 7.35 2.64 -4.17
CA VAL A 84 6.06 3.27 -4.54
C VAL A 84 5.34 2.44 -5.59
N ILE A 85 6.04 1.90 -6.59
CA ILE A 85 5.44 1.00 -7.60
C ILE A 85 4.93 -0.29 -6.96
N SER A 86 5.66 -0.87 -6.01
CA SER A 86 5.21 -2.06 -5.28
C SER A 86 3.91 -1.79 -4.51
N THR A 87 3.79 -0.61 -3.88
CA THR A 87 2.53 -0.24 -3.21
C THR A 87 1.39 -0.05 -4.21
N VAL A 88 1.61 0.59 -5.36
CA VAL A 88 0.61 0.70 -6.45
C VAL A 88 0.12 -0.68 -6.90
N LEU A 89 1.03 -1.63 -7.15
CA LEU A 89 0.68 -2.98 -7.60
C LEU A 89 -0.17 -3.71 -6.56
N LEU A 90 0.17 -3.58 -5.28
CA LEU A 90 -0.63 -4.14 -4.19
C LEU A 90 -2.01 -3.48 -4.09
N ARG A 91 -2.12 -2.18 -4.38
CA ARG A 91 -3.41 -1.47 -4.41
C ARG A 91 -4.29 -1.92 -5.57
N VAL A 92 -3.70 -2.10 -6.75
CA VAL A 92 -4.38 -2.63 -7.94
C VAL A 92 -4.91 -4.04 -7.68
N SER A 93 -4.12 -4.86 -6.99
CA SER A 93 -4.53 -6.18 -6.52
C SER A 93 -5.85 -6.13 -5.75
N LEU A 94 -5.89 -5.30 -4.68
CA LEU A 94 -7.04 -5.16 -3.79
C LEU A 94 -8.27 -4.56 -4.48
N SER A 95 -8.08 -3.82 -5.57
CA SER A 95 -9.15 -3.27 -6.39
C SER A 95 -9.66 -4.24 -7.47
N THR A 96 -8.95 -5.35 -7.71
CA THR A 96 -9.28 -6.30 -8.79
C THR A 96 -10.27 -7.34 -8.28
N PRO A 97 -11.30 -7.71 -9.08
CA PRO A 97 -12.22 -8.78 -8.70
C PRO A 97 -11.50 -10.12 -8.52
N LYS A 98 -11.94 -10.89 -7.53
CA LYS A 98 -11.49 -12.28 -7.34
C LYS A 98 -11.76 -13.08 -8.62
N PRO A 99 -10.84 -13.96 -9.05
CA PRO A 99 -9.70 -14.50 -8.29
C PRO A 99 -8.34 -13.83 -8.56
N TYR A 100 -8.28 -12.86 -9.48
CA TYR A 100 -7.00 -12.31 -9.96
C TYR A 100 -6.25 -11.46 -8.93
N ASP A 101 -6.95 -10.97 -7.91
CA ASP A 101 -6.35 -10.27 -6.76
C ASP A 101 -5.17 -11.05 -6.18
N LEU A 102 -5.33 -12.34 -5.83
CA LEU A 102 -4.22 -13.10 -5.24
C LEU A 102 -2.98 -13.17 -6.14
N LEU A 103 -3.17 -13.34 -7.45
CA LEU A 103 -2.06 -13.39 -8.40
C LEU A 103 -1.33 -12.04 -8.45
N LEU A 104 -2.08 -10.94 -8.50
CA LEU A 104 -1.54 -9.59 -8.51
C LEU A 104 -0.81 -9.27 -7.19
N ALA A 105 -1.35 -9.67 -6.04
CA ALA A 105 -0.71 -9.48 -4.74
C ALA A 105 0.64 -10.19 -4.66
N LEU A 106 0.71 -11.43 -5.16
CA LEU A 106 1.96 -12.19 -5.22
C LEU A 106 2.98 -11.53 -6.15
N THR A 107 2.56 -11.03 -7.31
CA THR A 107 3.46 -10.30 -8.21
C THR A 107 3.96 -8.99 -7.60
N ALA A 108 3.11 -8.27 -6.86
CA ALA A 108 3.48 -7.03 -6.16
C ALA A 108 4.52 -7.28 -5.07
N MET A 109 4.33 -8.35 -4.28
CA MET A 109 5.30 -8.78 -3.26
C MET A 109 6.63 -9.19 -3.88
N LEU A 110 6.60 -10.04 -4.91
CA LEU A 110 7.80 -10.50 -5.60
C LEU A 110 8.58 -9.31 -6.20
N TYR A 111 7.87 -8.37 -6.81
CA TYR A 111 8.46 -7.15 -7.35
C TYR A 111 9.14 -6.30 -6.27
N GLY A 112 8.47 -6.07 -5.13
CA GLY A 112 9.06 -5.32 -4.01
C GLY A 112 10.33 -5.96 -3.45
N VAL A 113 10.33 -7.29 -3.32
CA VAL A 113 11.52 -8.07 -2.92
C VAL A 113 12.63 -7.98 -3.97
N ALA A 114 12.30 -8.04 -5.25
CA ALA A 114 13.27 -7.90 -6.34
C ALA A 114 13.96 -6.53 -6.32
N VAL A 115 13.21 -5.44 -6.14
CA VAL A 115 13.76 -4.08 -6.00
C VAL A 115 14.72 -4.00 -4.81
N LEU A 116 14.33 -4.58 -3.66
CA LEU A 116 15.18 -4.63 -2.49
C LEU A 116 16.45 -5.44 -2.74
N GLY A 117 16.34 -6.59 -3.42
CA GLY A 117 17.46 -7.45 -3.78
C GLY A 117 18.47 -6.78 -4.72
N VAL A 118 17.98 -6.07 -5.75
CA VAL A 118 18.84 -5.30 -6.67
C VAL A 118 19.60 -4.20 -5.92
N PHE A 119 18.93 -3.47 -5.04
CA PHE A 119 19.58 -2.44 -4.24
C PHE A 119 20.62 -3.04 -3.27
N ALA A 120 20.29 -4.15 -2.61
CA ALA A 120 21.20 -4.85 -1.72
C ALA A 120 22.46 -5.32 -2.47
N CYS A 121 22.30 -5.92 -3.65
CA CYS A 121 23.41 -6.35 -4.51
C CYS A 121 24.29 -5.16 -4.96
N TYR A 122 23.67 -4.04 -5.35
CA TYR A 122 24.40 -2.83 -5.71
C TYR A 122 25.21 -2.27 -4.53
N SER A 123 24.62 -2.21 -3.33
CA SER A 123 25.30 -1.71 -2.13
C SER A 123 26.42 -2.63 -1.61
N ALA A 124 26.39 -3.91 -1.98
CA ALA A 124 27.39 -4.90 -1.59
C ALA A 124 28.68 -4.86 -2.44
N MET A 125 28.71 -4.10 -3.54
CA MET A 125 29.92 -3.92 -4.34
C MET A 125 30.95 -3.06 -3.58
N PRO A 126 32.12 -3.60 -3.19
CA PRO A 126 33.13 -2.82 -2.50
C PRO A 126 33.69 -1.75 -3.45
N LYS A 127 33.57 -0.47 -3.07
CA LYS A 127 34.19 0.65 -3.79
C LYS A 127 35.71 0.52 -3.73
N ARG A 128 36.33 -0.06 -4.77
CA ARG A 128 37.76 -0.37 -4.82
C ARG A 128 38.65 0.74 -5.40
N PHE A 129 38.28 2.01 -5.24
CA PHE A 129 39.05 3.12 -5.85
C PHE A 129 39.19 4.34 -4.94
N ASP A 130 39.88 4.20 -3.80
CA ASP A 130 40.41 5.37 -3.08
C ASP A 130 41.71 5.10 -2.27
N LYS A 131 42.64 4.29 -2.79
CA LYS A 131 43.98 4.15 -2.17
C LYS A 131 45.12 4.01 -3.20
N GLN A 132 45.14 4.85 -4.24
CA GLN A 132 46.30 4.89 -5.15
C GLN A 132 46.81 6.30 -5.54
N HIS A 133 46.34 7.39 -4.95
CA HIS A 133 46.91 8.74 -5.17
C HIS A 133 47.21 9.47 -3.87
N GLY A 134 48.00 8.84 -3.01
CA GLY A 134 48.57 9.44 -1.81
C GLY A 134 49.92 8.80 -1.52
N ALA A 135 50.85 8.96 -2.45
CA ALA A 135 52.28 8.73 -2.27
C ALA A 135 52.99 10.08 -2.36
#